data_AF-A0A080Z9I8-F1
#
_entry.id   AF-A0A080Z9I8-F1
#
_cell.length_a   1.000
_cell.length_b   1.000
_cell.length_c   1.000
_cell.angle_alpha   90.00
_cell.angle_beta   90.00
_cell.angle_gamma   90.00
#
_symmetry.space_group_name_H-M   'P 1'
#
loop_
_entity.id
_entity.type
_entity.pdbx_description
1 polymer ?
#
loop_
_entity_poly.entity_id
_entity_poly.type
_entity_poly.pdbx_seq_one_letter_code
_entity_poly.pdbx_strand_id
1 'polypeptide(L)'
;MDSVDATCKSSCQSQLVHYREEACQKWRERLPRPDLFNHCGQGFNKGKTAGCEGFCKEVPDMGVMKSLRLDACTSLKGVPPSERQQACQAGFSAALELAKDAAEPDLDKETANAAADANDQSSQATATDAGTARKLEESGDTKRKVNVKKIIPEPDRRNMLEDARKEAEAAFASVQENKAEL
;
A
#
# COMPACT_ATOMS: atom_id res chain seq x y z
N MET A 1 12.50 -36.26 14.18
CA MET A 1 11.47 -35.92 13.17
C MET A 1 11.77 -34.57 12.52
N ASP A 2 12.97 -34.02 12.70
CA ASP A 2 13.25 -32.59 12.51
C ASP A 2 13.67 -32.20 11.09
N SER A 3 14.01 -33.17 10.24
CA SER A 3 14.49 -32.90 8.88
C SER A 3 13.38 -32.40 7.93
N VAL A 4 12.15 -32.88 8.13
CA VAL A 4 10.99 -32.49 7.29
C VAL A 4 10.55 -31.08 7.66
N ASP A 5 10.45 -30.79 8.97
CA ASP A 5 10.14 -29.46 9.48
C ASP A 5 11.16 -28.41 9.04
N ALA A 6 12.46 -28.75 9.07
CA ALA A 6 13.52 -27.84 8.62
C ALA A 6 13.43 -27.55 7.11
N THR A 7 13.07 -28.56 6.31
CA THR A 7 12.89 -28.42 4.86
C THR A 7 11.65 -27.58 4.55
N CYS A 8 10.52 -27.82 5.23
CA CYS A 8 9.31 -27.03 5.11
C CYS A 8 9.58 -25.56 5.49
N LYS A 9 10.23 -25.31 6.64
CA LYS A 9 10.52 -23.95 7.11
C LYS A 9 11.37 -23.17 6.13
N SER A 10 12.44 -23.79 5.61
CA SER A 10 13.33 -23.12 4.66
C SER A 10 12.65 -22.83 3.32
N SER A 11 11.82 -23.74 2.80
CA SER A 11 11.02 -23.54 1.59
C SER A 11 9.95 -22.44 1.78
N CYS A 12 9.20 -22.49 2.88
CA CYS A 12 8.21 -21.47 3.22
C CYS A 12 8.86 -20.08 3.32
N GLN A 13 9.98 -19.97 4.04
CA GLN A 13 10.65 -18.68 4.23
C GLN A 13 11.25 -18.11 2.95
N SER A 14 11.70 -18.95 2.01
CA SER A 14 12.26 -18.53 0.72
C SER A 14 11.19 -18.03 -0.24
N GLN A 15 10.04 -18.72 -0.31
CA GLN A 15 8.88 -18.27 -1.10
C GLN A 15 8.39 -16.89 -0.67
N LEU A 16 8.40 -16.61 0.64
CA LEU A 16 7.86 -15.36 1.19
C LEU A 16 8.75 -14.11 1.03
N VAL A 17 10.00 -14.24 0.58
CA VAL A 17 10.96 -13.12 0.55
C VAL A 17 10.47 -11.96 -0.32
N HIS A 18 9.87 -12.26 -1.47
CA HIS A 18 9.49 -11.25 -2.47
C HIS A 18 8.16 -10.56 -2.14
N TYR A 19 7.30 -11.19 -1.35
CA TYR A 19 5.98 -10.65 -1.00
C TYR A 19 6.02 -9.51 0.01
N ARG A 20 7.16 -9.25 0.66
CA ARG A 20 7.29 -8.16 1.64
C ARG A 20 6.97 -6.81 1.01
N GLU A 21 7.49 -6.56 -0.20
CA GLU A 21 7.31 -5.27 -0.86
C GLU A 21 5.86 -5.07 -1.28
N GLU A 22 5.24 -6.11 -1.84
CA GLU A 22 3.83 -6.12 -2.21
C GLU A 22 2.92 -5.89 -0.99
N ALA A 23 3.11 -6.67 0.08
CA ALA A 23 2.32 -6.56 1.31
C ALA A 23 2.45 -5.18 1.99
N CYS A 24 3.61 -4.54 1.86
CA CYS A 24 3.88 -3.25 2.48
C CYS A 24 3.71 -2.04 1.54
N GLN A 25 3.35 -2.26 0.26
CA GLN A 25 3.30 -1.22 -0.76
C GLN A 25 2.42 -0.03 -0.37
N LYS A 26 1.28 -0.29 0.29
CA LYS A 26 0.35 0.77 0.75
C LYS A 26 0.97 1.75 1.75
N TRP A 27 2.03 1.35 2.45
CA TRP A 27 2.73 2.17 3.45
C TRP A 27 3.92 2.94 2.87
N ARG A 28 4.32 2.64 1.63
CA ARG A 28 5.50 3.23 0.99
C ARG A 28 5.37 4.75 0.81
N GLU A 29 4.17 5.19 0.43
CA GLU A 29 3.87 6.60 0.15
C GLU A 29 3.33 7.37 1.36
N ARG A 30 3.09 6.69 2.48
CA ARG A 30 2.44 7.28 3.66
C ARG A 30 3.48 7.87 4.62
N LEU A 31 3.24 9.11 5.05
CA LEU A 31 4.05 9.77 6.07
C LEU A 31 3.73 9.19 7.46
N PRO A 32 4.70 9.10 8.38
CA PRO A 32 6.11 9.51 8.25
C PRO A 32 6.93 8.54 7.40
N ARG A 33 7.66 9.07 6.41
CA ARG A 33 8.59 8.29 5.59
C ARG A 33 9.99 8.30 6.23
N PRO A 34 10.75 7.18 6.23
CA PRO A 34 10.40 5.83 5.74
C PRO A 34 9.77 4.91 6.82
N ASP A 35 9.31 5.47 7.94
CA ASP A 35 9.00 4.73 9.17
C ASP A 35 7.88 3.69 9.01
N LEU A 36 6.77 4.04 8.34
CA LEU A 36 5.63 3.12 8.23
C LEU A 36 5.92 1.89 7.38
N PHE A 37 6.61 2.07 6.25
CA PHE A 37 7.04 0.96 5.40
C PHE A 37 8.03 0.04 6.14
N ASN A 38 8.97 0.63 6.89
CA ASN A 38 9.91 -0.13 7.70
C ASN A 38 9.22 -0.92 8.82
N HIS A 39 8.26 -0.31 9.53
CA HIS A 39 7.48 -1.01 10.55
C HIS A 39 6.64 -2.15 9.96
N CYS A 40 6.03 -1.94 8.80
CA CYS A 40 5.36 -3.02 8.06
C CYS A 40 6.33 -4.16 7.73
N GLY A 41 7.51 -3.85 7.20
CA GLY A 41 8.52 -4.85 6.88
C GLY A 41 9.02 -5.62 8.10
N GLN A 42 9.18 -4.96 9.25
CA GLN A 42 9.51 -5.61 10.52
C GLN A 42 8.41 -6.58 10.96
N GLY A 43 7.15 -6.15 10.90
CA GLY A 43 6.00 -7.00 11.17
C GLY A 43 5.94 -8.21 10.23
N PHE A 44 6.15 -7.98 8.93
CA PHE A 44 6.18 -9.01 7.90
C PHE A 44 7.25 -10.06 8.17
N ASN A 45 8.48 -9.66 8.49
CA ASN A 45 9.55 -10.60 8.79
C ASN A 45 9.24 -11.46 10.02
N LYS A 46 8.68 -10.86 11.08
CA LYS A 46 8.25 -11.61 12.27
C LYS A 46 7.09 -12.56 11.97
N GLY A 47 6.11 -12.11 11.18
CA GLY A 47 4.98 -12.93 10.74
C GLY A 47 5.42 -14.08 9.84
N LYS A 48 6.41 -13.86 8.96
CA LYS A 48 7.01 -14.91 8.12
C LYS A 48 7.64 -16.00 8.97
N THR A 49 8.47 -15.61 9.95
CA THR A 49 9.11 -16.57 10.86
C THR A 49 8.05 -17.34 11.67
N ALA A 50 7.14 -16.64 12.34
CA ALA A 50 6.10 -17.26 13.16
C ALA A 50 5.15 -18.16 12.35
N GLY A 51 4.75 -17.71 11.15
CA GLY A 51 3.90 -18.45 10.23
C GLY A 51 4.58 -19.73 9.76
N CYS A 52 5.77 -19.63 9.16
CA CYS A 52 6.48 -20.82 8.69
C CYS A 52 6.84 -21.79 9.83
N GLU A 53 7.16 -21.28 11.03
CA GLU A 53 7.41 -22.15 12.19
C GLU A 53 6.14 -22.84 12.71
N GLY A 54 4.97 -22.22 12.57
CA GLY A 54 3.71 -22.77 13.06
C GLY A 54 3.02 -23.68 12.04
N PHE A 55 2.99 -23.31 10.76
CA PHE A 55 2.36 -24.11 9.70
C PHE A 55 3.15 -25.35 9.31
N CYS A 56 4.48 -25.34 9.48
CA CYS A 56 5.30 -26.53 9.24
C CYS A 56 5.27 -27.55 10.40
N LYS A 57 4.34 -27.44 11.36
CA LYS A 57 4.11 -28.43 12.42
C LYS A 57 2.96 -29.34 12.02
N GLU A 58 2.94 -30.58 12.52
CA GLU A 58 1.84 -31.53 12.28
C GLU A 58 0.47 -30.96 12.66
N VAL A 59 0.39 -30.15 13.72
CA VAL A 59 -0.85 -29.50 14.17
C VAL A 59 -0.60 -27.99 14.30
N PRO A 60 -0.99 -27.18 13.30
CA PRO A 60 -0.81 -25.73 13.35
C PRO A 60 -1.79 -25.07 14.33
N ASP A 61 -1.27 -24.35 15.31
CA ASP A 61 -2.08 -23.54 16.24
C ASP A 61 -2.21 -22.10 15.73
N MET A 62 -3.33 -21.84 15.06
CA MET A 62 -3.68 -20.51 14.54
C MET A 62 -3.87 -19.47 15.64
N GLY A 63 -4.32 -19.88 16.83
CA GLY A 63 -4.53 -18.97 17.96
C GLY A 63 -3.21 -18.41 18.46
N VAL A 64 -2.22 -19.29 18.63
CA VAL A 64 -0.86 -18.92 19.05
C VAL A 64 -0.16 -18.08 17.98
N MET A 65 -0.22 -18.45 16.70
CA MET A 65 0.41 -17.65 15.65
C MET A 65 -0.19 -16.24 15.55
N LYS A 66 -1.52 -16.11 15.69
CA LYS A 66 -2.21 -14.81 15.67
C LYS A 66 -1.94 -13.98 16.92
N SER A 67 -1.74 -14.59 18.09
CA SER A 67 -1.43 -13.86 19.32
C SER A 67 -0.04 -13.22 19.28
N LEU A 68 0.93 -13.90 18.65
CA LEU A 68 2.30 -13.38 18.43
C LEU A 68 2.33 -12.07 17.63
N ARG A 69 1.26 -11.74 16.90
CA ARG A 69 1.11 -10.45 16.22
C ARG A 69 1.20 -9.27 17.17
N LEU A 70 0.63 -9.39 18.36
CA LEU A 70 0.65 -8.32 19.35
C LEU A 70 2.06 -8.13 19.87
N ASP A 71 2.73 -9.22 20.24
CA ASP A 71 4.10 -9.24 20.73
C ASP A 71 5.10 -8.71 19.69
N ALA A 72 4.90 -9.08 18.42
CA ALA A 72 5.71 -8.61 17.31
C ALA A 72 5.74 -7.08 17.18
N CYS A 73 4.66 -6.40 17.56
CA CYS A 73 4.48 -4.96 17.41
C CYS A 73 4.40 -4.20 18.75
N THR A 74 4.68 -4.85 19.88
CA THR A 74 4.59 -4.24 21.22
C THR A 74 5.47 -3.02 21.39
N SER A 75 6.65 -2.98 20.75
CA SER A 75 7.55 -1.81 20.80
C SER A 75 6.94 -0.54 20.20
N LEU A 76 5.90 -0.66 19.37
CA LEU A 76 5.20 0.47 18.74
C LEU A 76 3.91 0.83 19.47
N LYS A 77 3.55 0.10 20.54
CA LYS A 77 2.34 0.36 21.30
C LYS A 77 2.47 1.71 22.03
N GLY A 78 1.52 2.60 21.77
CA GLY A 78 1.50 3.94 22.38
C GLY A 78 2.45 4.95 21.73
N VAL A 79 3.17 4.57 20.66
CA VAL A 79 4.04 5.49 19.91
C VAL A 79 3.22 6.15 18.78
N PRO A 80 3.05 7.48 18.78
CA PRO A 80 2.37 8.16 17.68
C PRO A 80 3.24 8.23 16.40
N PRO A 81 2.63 8.25 15.20
CA PRO A 81 1.20 8.01 14.94
C PRO A 81 0.80 6.54 15.15
N SER A 82 -0.47 6.30 15.48
CA SER A 82 -1.03 4.95 15.65
C SER A 82 -0.86 4.07 14.41
N GLU A 83 -0.71 4.69 13.24
CA GLU A 83 -0.40 4.06 11.97
C GLU A 83 0.89 3.22 12.01
N ARG A 84 1.86 3.55 12.88
CA ARG A 84 3.09 2.74 13.06
C ARG A 84 2.75 1.32 13.51
N GLN A 85 1.92 1.21 14.55
CA GLN A 85 1.49 -0.07 15.08
C GLN A 85 0.62 -0.82 14.05
N GLN A 86 -0.29 -0.09 13.38
CA GLN A 86 -1.14 -0.68 12.35
C GLN A 86 -0.34 -1.22 11.16
N ALA A 87 0.71 -0.50 10.73
CA ALA A 87 1.58 -0.93 9.65
C ALA A 87 2.31 -2.22 10.01
N CYS A 88 2.88 -2.30 11.22
CA CYS A 88 3.52 -3.52 11.72
C CYS A 88 2.54 -4.69 11.79
N GLN A 89 1.35 -4.50 12.38
CA GLN A 89 0.36 -5.57 12.50
C GLN A 89 -0.16 -6.03 11.14
N ALA A 90 -0.33 -5.11 10.19
CA ALA A 90 -0.72 -5.43 8.82
C ALA A 90 0.35 -6.28 8.12
N GLY A 91 1.63 -5.91 8.23
CA GLY A 91 2.72 -6.71 7.68
C GLY A 91 2.78 -8.11 8.28
N PHE A 92 2.61 -8.22 9.61
CA PHE A 92 2.58 -9.52 10.28
C PHE A 92 1.43 -10.40 9.81
N SER A 93 0.21 -9.86 9.74
CA SER A 93 -0.97 -10.59 9.29
C SER A 93 -0.83 -11.06 7.84
N ALA A 94 -0.35 -10.20 6.94
CA ALA A 94 -0.12 -10.55 5.54
C ALA A 94 0.91 -11.68 5.39
N ALA A 95 2.03 -11.62 6.12
CA ALA A 95 3.02 -12.68 6.09
C ALA A 95 2.48 -14.01 6.64
N LEU A 96 1.63 -13.97 7.67
CA LEU A 96 1.03 -15.16 8.25
C LEU A 96 0.04 -15.83 7.27
N GLU A 97 -0.75 -15.05 6.54
CA GLU A 97 -1.64 -15.57 5.49
C GLU A 97 -0.83 -16.23 4.37
N LEU A 98 0.20 -15.55 3.86
CA LEU A 98 1.07 -16.11 2.82
C LEU A 98 1.85 -17.34 3.29
N ALA A 99 2.23 -17.40 4.56
CA ALA A 99 2.96 -18.54 5.13
C ALA A 99 2.09 -19.81 5.16
N LYS A 100 0.77 -19.65 5.29
CA LYS A 100 -0.18 -20.77 5.20
C LYS A 100 -0.08 -21.42 3.82
N ASP A 101 -0.22 -20.61 2.77
CA ASP A 101 -0.22 -21.08 1.38
C ASP A 101 1.16 -21.58 0.90
N ALA A 102 2.24 -21.17 1.57
CA ALA A 102 3.60 -21.61 1.26
C ALA A 102 4.03 -22.88 2.01
N ALA A 103 3.44 -23.14 3.18
CA ALA A 103 3.70 -24.35 3.97
C ALA A 103 2.87 -25.56 3.51
N GLU A 104 1.76 -25.34 2.80
CA GLU A 104 0.94 -26.37 2.15
C GLU A 104 1.09 -26.31 0.62
N PRO A 105 2.23 -26.71 0.03
CA PRO A 105 2.45 -26.57 -1.42
C PRO A 105 1.60 -27.51 -2.31
N ASP A 106 0.93 -28.51 -1.73
CA ASP A 106 0.44 -29.71 -2.45
C ASP A 106 -1.07 -29.77 -2.74
N LEU A 107 -1.81 -28.65 -2.75
CA LEU A 107 -3.25 -28.73 -3.10
C LEU A 107 -3.69 -28.00 -4.37
N ASP A 108 -3.10 -26.87 -4.81
CA ASP A 108 -3.75 -26.11 -5.90
C ASP A 108 -2.82 -25.27 -6.82
N LYS A 109 -1.51 -25.55 -6.92
CA LYS A 109 -0.58 -24.73 -7.75
C LYS A 109 -0.23 -25.30 -9.12
N GLU A 110 -1.00 -26.26 -9.66
CA GLU A 110 -0.78 -26.77 -11.03
C GLU A 110 -1.54 -25.97 -12.13
N THR A 111 -2.41 -25.02 -11.80
CA THR A 111 -3.26 -24.33 -12.80
C THR A 111 -2.93 -22.85 -13.07
N ALA A 112 -1.99 -22.24 -12.34
CA ALA A 112 -1.68 -20.81 -12.53
C ALA A 112 -0.60 -20.51 -13.60
N ASN A 113 0.24 -21.50 -13.96
CA ASN A 113 1.36 -21.30 -14.89
C ASN A 113 1.01 -21.53 -16.37
N ALA A 114 -0.23 -21.86 -16.72
CA ALA A 114 -0.65 -22.13 -18.11
C ALA A 114 -1.29 -20.92 -18.83
N ALA A 115 -1.43 -19.76 -18.18
CA ALA A 115 -2.11 -18.59 -18.76
C ALA A 115 -1.17 -17.43 -19.17
N ALA A 116 0.15 -17.56 -18.95
CA ALA A 116 1.12 -16.50 -19.28
C ALA A 116 1.70 -16.60 -20.70
N ASP A 117 1.33 -17.62 -21.48
CA ASP A 117 1.88 -17.91 -22.82
C ASP A 117 0.87 -17.65 -23.96
N ALA A 118 0.21 -16.49 -23.91
CA ALA A 118 -0.57 -15.96 -25.03
C ALA A 118 -0.22 -14.48 -25.29
N ASN A 119 1.02 -14.29 -25.74
CA ASN A 119 1.42 -13.51 -26.92
C ASN A 119 0.37 -12.48 -27.42
N ASP A 120 0.60 -11.20 -27.14
CA ASP A 120 1.20 -10.24 -28.08
C ASP A 120 0.37 -10.04 -29.36
N GLN A 121 -0.35 -8.91 -29.43
CA GLN A 121 -0.44 -8.13 -30.65
C GLN A 121 -0.75 -6.66 -30.34
N SER A 122 0.31 -5.88 -30.50
CA SER A 122 0.38 -4.45 -30.78
C SER A 122 -0.72 -3.94 -31.72
N SER A 123 -1.23 -2.72 -31.48
CA SER A 123 -1.27 -1.66 -32.51
C SER A 123 -1.65 -0.29 -31.92
N GLN A 124 -0.76 0.67 -32.15
CA GLN A 124 -0.97 2.12 -32.00
C GLN A 124 -2.01 2.65 -33.00
N ALA A 125 -2.77 3.68 -32.61
CA ALA A 125 -3.02 4.84 -33.47
C ALA A 125 -3.58 6.04 -32.67
N THR A 126 -3.02 7.20 -33.00
CA THR A 126 -3.33 8.58 -32.60
C THR A 126 -4.69 9.07 -33.13
N ALA A 127 -5.36 9.99 -32.40
CA ALA A 127 -5.81 11.30 -32.93
C ALA A 127 -6.65 12.09 -31.90
N THR A 128 -6.44 13.39 -31.96
CA THR A 128 -7.06 14.49 -31.20
C THR A 128 -8.44 14.92 -31.71
N ASP A 129 -9.18 15.58 -30.80
CA ASP A 129 -10.04 16.77 -30.98
C ASP A 129 -11.58 16.66 -31.18
N ALA A 130 -12.23 17.64 -30.54
CA ALA A 130 -13.54 18.29 -30.77
C ALA A 130 -14.88 17.53 -30.60
N GLY A 131 -15.54 17.83 -29.46
CA GLY A 131 -16.74 18.68 -29.46
C GLY A 131 -18.13 18.13 -29.85
N THR A 132 -19.10 18.43 -28.97
CA THR A 132 -20.52 18.81 -29.25
C THR A 132 -21.65 17.80 -28.93
N ALA A 133 -22.27 18.02 -27.77
CA ALA A 133 -23.71 18.04 -27.42
C ALA A 133 -24.76 17.18 -28.16
N ARG A 134 -25.58 16.44 -27.38
CA ARG A 134 -27.07 16.52 -27.24
C ARG A 134 -27.60 15.35 -26.36
N LYS A 135 -28.27 15.64 -25.22
CA LYS A 135 -29.74 15.78 -24.99
C LYS A 135 -30.44 14.41 -24.74
N LEU A 136 -30.74 14.04 -23.47
CA LEU A 136 -32.07 14.10 -22.73
C LEU A 136 -32.90 12.81 -23.01
N GLU A 137 -33.51 12.04 -22.09
CA GLU A 137 -34.41 12.25 -20.93
C GLU A 137 -34.48 10.90 -20.15
N GLU A 138 -34.43 10.82 -18.81
CA GLU A 138 -35.49 11.01 -17.78
C GLU A 138 -36.51 9.85 -17.61
N SER A 139 -36.53 9.23 -16.41
CA SER A 139 -37.73 9.07 -15.56
C SER A 139 -37.45 8.27 -14.29
N GLY A 140 -37.86 8.80 -13.13
CA GLY A 140 -37.85 8.03 -11.87
C GLY A 140 -37.96 8.85 -10.58
N ASP A 141 -39.14 9.43 -10.36
CA ASP A 141 -39.63 10.20 -9.20
C ASP A 141 -39.16 9.71 -7.80
N THR A 142 -38.76 10.64 -6.92
CA THR A 142 -39.35 10.78 -5.57
C THR A 142 -38.80 11.99 -4.82
N LYS A 143 -39.72 12.89 -4.49
CA LYS A 143 -39.53 14.15 -3.75
C LYS A 143 -38.99 13.91 -2.33
N ARG A 144 -37.83 14.49 -1.99
CA ARG A 144 -37.48 14.87 -0.61
C ARG A 144 -36.88 16.27 -0.58
N LYS A 145 -37.62 17.20 0.01
CA LYS A 145 -37.21 18.58 0.28
C LYS A 145 -36.07 18.59 1.30
N VAL A 146 -34.85 18.90 0.87
CA VAL A 146 -33.72 19.18 1.76
C VAL A 146 -33.41 20.66 1.67
N ASN A 147 -33.58 21.38 2.78
CA ASN A 147 -33.23 22.79 2.91
C ASN A 147 -31.72 22.96 2.72
N VAL A 148 -31.33 23.58 1.61
CA VAL A 148 -29.94 23.93 1.26
C VAL A 148 -29.43 24.96 2.27
N LYS A 149 -28.57 24.52 3.19
CA LYS A 149 -27.77 25.41 4.01
C LYS A 149 -26.66 25.97 3.12
N LYS A 150 -26.67 27.29 2.94
CA LYS A 150 -25.73 28.13 2.16
C LYS A 150 -24.38 27.46 1.93
N ILE A 151 -24.13 27.10 0.67
CA ILE A 151 -22.80 26.83 0.14
C ILE A 151 -21.99 28.12 0.35
N ILE A 152 -20.99 28.05 1.22
CA ILE A 152 -19.95 29.06 1.34
C ILE A 152 -19.21 29.00 -0.01
N PRO A 153 -19.16 30.07 -0.82
CA PRO A 153 -18.34 30.06 -2.02
C PRO A 153 -16.91 29.76 -1.60
N GLU A 154 -16.31 28.71 -2.15
CA GLU A 154 -14.89 28.45 -1.96
C GLU A 154 -14.15 29.75 -2.27
N PRO A 155 -13.35 30.31 -1.33
CA PRO A 155 -12.45 31.36 -1.71
C PRO A 155 -11.49 30.73 -2.69
N ASP A 156 -11.51 31.24 -3.92
CA ASP A 156 -10.47 31.21 -4.94
C ASP A 156 -9.31 30.30 -4.50
N ARG A 157 -9.23 29.09 -5.08
CA ARG A 157 -8.03 28.27 -5.03
C ARG A 157 -6.93 29.08 -5.70
N ARG A 158 -6.35 30.03 -4.95
CA ARG A 158 -5.18 30.79 -5.33
C ARG A 158 -4.17 29.76 -5.76
N ASN A 159 -3.78 29.88 -7.01
CA ASN A 159 -2.93 28.96 -7.71
C ASN A 159 -1.59 28.97 -6.97
N MET A 160 -1.40 28.04 -6.02
CA MET A 160 -0.19 27.95 -5.19
C MET A 160 1.09 27.90 -6.05
N LEU A 161 0.99 27.45 -7.31
CA LEU A 161 2.07 27.49 -8.28
C LEU A 161 2.45 28.91 -8.75
N GLU A 162 1.48 29.82 -8.87
CA GLU A 162 1.74 31.22 -9.25
C GLU A 162 2.33 32.02 -8.09
N ASP A 163 1.86 31.79 -6.86
CA ASP A 163 2.46 32.41 -5.67
C ASP A 163 3.92 31.95 -5.49
N ALA A 164 4.20 30.65 -5.67
CA ALA A 164 5.56 30.12 -5.63
C ALA A 164 6.46 30.68 -6.74
N ARG A 165 5.93 30.90 -7.96
CA ARG A 165 6.68 31.53 -9.05
C ARG A 165 7.01 32.99 -8.74
N LYS A 166 6.05 33.74 -8.22
CA LYS A 166 6.23 35.16 -7.89
C LYS A 166 7.23 35.35 -6.74
N GLU A 167 7.21 34.46 -5.74
CA GLU A 167 8.19 34.47 -4.66
C GLU A 167 9.61 34.14 -5.16
N ALA A 168 9.74 33.15 -6.05
CA ALA A 168 11.03 32.84 -6.67
C ALA A 168 11.58 34.02 -7.48
N GLU A 169 10.75 34.66 -8.31
CA GLU A 169 11.16 35.85 -9.10
C GLU A 169 11.60 37.02 -8.21
N ALA A 170 10.88 37.28 -7.10
CA ALA A 170 11.26 38.32 -6.15
C ALA A 170 12.59 38.01 -5.45
N ALA A 171 12.83 36.74 -5.07
CA ALA A 171 14.10 36.33 -4.49
C ALA A 171 15.26 36.53 -5.47
N PHE A 172 15.09 36.17 -6.75
CA PHE A 172 16.13 36.37 -7.77
C PHE A 172 16.40 37.85 -8.08
N ALA A 173 15.38 38.71 -8.09
CA ALA A 173 15.55 40.14 -8.27
C ALA A 173 16.34 40.76 -7.09
N SER A 174 16.01 40.37 -5.85
CA SER A 174 16.73 40.87 -4.66
C SER A 174 18.21 40.47 -4.63
N VAL A 175 18.58 39.32 -5.23
CA VAL A 175 19.98 38.88 -5.33
C VAL A 175 20.75 39.68 -6.39
N GLN A 176 20.11 40.17 -7.45
CA GLN A 176 20.76 41.03 -8.43
C GLN A 176 20.98 42.46 -7.91
N GLU A 177 20.03 43.02 -7.17
CA GLU A 177 20.18 44.36 -6.57
C GLU A 177 21.32 44.39 -5.54
N ASN A 178 21.42 43.37 -4.68
CA ASN A 178 22.52 43.24 -3.71
C ASN A 178 23.91 42.98 -4.35
N LYS A 179 23.96 42.59 -5.64
CA LYS A 179 25.20 42.40 -6.38
C LYS A 179 25.63 43.64 -7.17
N ALA A 180 24.74 44.64 -7.30
CA ALA A 180 25.01 45.90 -7.99
C ALA A 180 25.50 47.02 -7.04
N GLU A 181 25.39 46.84 -5.71
CA GLU A 181 25.85 47.80 -4.69
C GLU A 181 27.18 47.41 -4.00
N LEU A 182 28.00 46.54 -4.63
CA LEU A 182 29.32 46.13 -4.11
C LEU A 182 30.45 46.41 -5.09
#